data_AF-A0A8C6VJV0-F1
#
_entry.id   AF-A0A8C6VJV0-F1
#
_cell.length_a   1.000
_cell.length_b   1.000
_cell.length_c   1.000
_cell.angle_alpha   90.00
_cell.angle_beta   90.00
_cell.angle_gamma   90.00
#
_symmetry.space_group_name_H-M   'P 1'
#
loop_
_entity.id
_entity.type
_entity.pdbx_description
1 polymer ?
#
loop_
_entity_poly.entity_id
_entity_poly.type
_entity_poly.pdbx_seq_one_letter_code
_entity_poly.pdbx_strand_id
1 'polypeptide(L)'
;MDYQPMVVTQPQVVVAVQPNRNYWQTDLCDCCSDCGVCFCGLFCFPCLGCQVASAMNECCCCGPTVTMRAVYRTKYNIPGSICNDMCIVGCCPLCSLCQIQRDIKKRKELGVFQRTSS
;
A
#
# COMPACT_ATOMS: atom_id res chain seq x y z
N MET A 1 -8.29 -28.54 55.83
CA MET A 1 -7.25 -27.97 54.94
C MET A 1 -7.91 -27.77 53.60
N ASP A 2 -8.32 -26.53 53.31
CA ASP A 2 -8.96 -26.16 52.05
C ASP A 2 -7.90 -26.09 50.96
N TYR A 3 -8.06 -26.91 49.92
CA TYR A 3 -7.16 -26.96 48.78
C TYR A 3 -7.65 -25.95 47.74
N GLN A 4 -6.95 -24.82 47.62
CA GLN A 4 -7.18 -23.85 46.55
C GLN A 4 -6.32 -24.24 45.33
N PRO A 5 -6.90 -24.51 44.14
CA PRO A 5 -6.11 -24.75 42.95
C PRO A 5 -5.46 -23.45 42.49
N MET A 6 -4.13 -23.43 42.43
CA MET A 6 -3.38 -22.34 41.82
C MET A 6 -3.67 -22.29 40.31
N VAL A 7 -4.42 -21.27 39.88
CA VAL A 7 -4.66 -21.01 38.46
C VAL A 7 -3.42 -20.34 37.89
N VAL A 8 -2.58 -21.10 37.20
CA VAL A 8 -1.41 -20.57 36.47
C VAL A 8 -1.92 -19.86 35.22
N THR A 9 -1.98 -18.53 35.26
CA THR A 9 -2.28 -17.70 34.08
C THR A 9 -1.03 -17.65 33.20
N GLN A 10 -0.96 -18.47 32.15
CA GLN A 10 0.12 -18.41 31.18
C GLN A 10 -0.02 -17.11 30.35
N PRO A 11 1.04 -16.29 30.19
CA PRO A 11 0.98 -15.11 29.36
C PRO A 11 0.71 -15.53 27.92
N GLN A 12 -0.49 -15.19 27.43
CA GLN A 12 -0.86 -15.41 26.03
C GLN A 12 0.06 -14.51 25.19
N VAL A 13 0.98 -15.10 24.44
CA VAL A 13 1.71 -14.37 23.40
C VAL A 13 0.67 -13.97 22.36
N VAL A 14 0.18 -12.73 22.46
CA VAL A 14 -0.72 -12.16 21.47
C VAL A 14 0.12 -12.01 20.21
N VAL A 15 0.05 -13.00 19.31
CA VAL A 15 0.59 -12.86 17.97
C VAL A 15 -0.29 -11.82 17.29
N ALA A 16 0.10 -10.55 17.41
CA ALA A 16 -0.45 -9.50 16.57
C ALA A 16 -0.23 -9.98 15.14
N VAL A 17 -1.33 -10.28 14.42
CA VAL A 17 -1.30 -10.59 13.00
C VAL A 17 -0.73 -9.35 12.33
N GLN A 18 0.59 -9.32 12.12
CA GLN A 18 1.24 -8.26 11.38
C GLN A 18 0.70 -8.40 9.95
N PRO A 19 0.05 -7.37 9.39
CA PRO A 19 -0.30 -7.41 7.99
C PRO A 19 0.97 -7.69 7.20
N ASN A 20 0.92 -8.67 6.31
CA ASN A 20 2.10 -9.10 5.57
C ASN A 20 2.63 -7.91 4.76
N ARG A 21 3.75 -7.34 5.22
CA ARG A 21 4.31 -6.09 4.67
C ARG A 21 4.77 -6.26 3.22
N ASN A 22 5.00 -7.51 2.82
CA ASN A 22 5.43 -7.92 1.49
C ASN A 22 4.26 -8.09 0.50
N TYR A 23 3.03 -7.72 0.86
CA TYR A 23 1.88 -7.75 -0.04
C TYR A 23 1.20 -6.38 -0.11
N TRP A 24 0.43 -6.17 -1.18
CA TRP A 24 -0.47 -5.02 -1.30
C TRP A 24 -1.52 -5.07 -0.18
N GLN A 25 -1.71 -3.97 0.53
CA GLN A 25 -2.73 -3.82 1.58
C GLN A 25 -4.10 -3.47 1.00
N THR A 26 -4.18 -3.18 -0.30
CA THR A 26 -5.43 -2.93 -1.03
C THR A 26 -5.44 -3.61 -2.38
N ASP A 27 -6.62 -4.07 -2.79
CA ASP A 27 -6.86 -4.59 -4.12
C ASP A 27 -6.76 -3.51 -5.19
N LEU A 28 -6.57 -3.95 -6.43
CA LEU A 28 -6.38 -3.08 -7.58
C LEU A 28 -7.65 -2.28 -7.89
N CYS A 29 -8.78 -2.98 -7.98
CA CYS A 29 -10.09 -2.41 -8.31
C CYS A 29 -10.92 -2.06 -7.06
N ASP A 30 -10.26 -1.70 -5.95
CA ASP A 30 -10.94 -1.23 -4.73
C ASP A 30 -11.43 0.23 -4.86
N CYS A 31 -11.91 0.57 -6.05
CA CYS A 31 -12.31 1.92 -6.46
C CYS A 31 -13.50 2.46 -5.67
N CYS A 32 -14.37 1.56 -5.18
CA CYS A 32 -15.54 1.89 -4.37
C CYS A 32 -15.25 2.03 -2.86
N SER A 33 -14.06 1.64 -2.41
CA SER A 33 -13.68 1.64 -0.98
C SER A 33 -13.05 2.99 -0.56
N ASP A 34 -12.33 3.63 -1.47
CA ASP A 34 -11.94 5.04 -1.38
C ASP A 34 -12.47 5.81 -2.60
N CYS A 35 -13.78 6.07 -2.64
CA CYS A 35 -14.42 6.86 -3.69
C CYS A 35 -13.72 8.20 -3.92
N GLY A 36 -13.23 8.86 -2.86
CA GLY A 36 -12.49 10.12 -2.97
C GLY A 36 -11.20 10.01 -3.78
N VAL A 37 -10.42 8.94 -3.63
CA VAL A 37 -9.20 8.69 -4.42
C VAL A 37 -9.57 8.38 -5.87
N CYS A 38 -10.65 7.62 -6.09
CA CYS A 38 -11.12 7.28 -7.42
C CYS A 38 -11.66 8.49 -8.19
N PHE A 39 -12.47 9.34 -7.54
CA PHE A 39 -12.97 10.59 -8.13
C PHE A 39 -11.85 11.61 -8.34
N CYS A 40 -10.87 11.72 -7.43
CA CYS A 40 -9.72 12.61 -7.60
C CYS A 40 -8.80 12.14 -8.73
N GLY A 41 -8.63 10.82 -8.91
CA GLY A 41 -7.97 10.25 -10.09
C GLY A 41 -8.73 10.53 -11.39
N LEU A 42 -10.06 10.43 -11.37
CA LEU A 42 -10.92 10.66 -12.54
C LEU A 42 -10.99 12.14 -12.94
N PHE A 43 -11.03 13.07 -11.97
CA PHE A 43 -11.11 14.52 -12.20
C PHE A 43 -9.74 15.20 -12.34
N CYS A 44 -8.70 14.73 -11.64
CA CYS A 44 -7.34 15.26 -11.75
C CYS A 44 -6.26 14.16 -11.58
N PHE A 45 -6.14 13.32 -12.60
CA PHE A 45 -5.07 12.33 -12.71
C PHE A 45 -3.65 12.86 -12.46
N PRO A 46 -3.22 14.03 -13.00
CA PRO A 46 -1.89 14.55 -12.71
C PRO A 46 -1.72 14.96 -11.25
N CYS A 47 -2.75 15.52 -10.60
CA CYS A 47 -2.69 15.87 -9.18
C CYS A 47 -2.44 14.62 -8.32
N LEU A 48 -3.16 13.53 -8.59
CA LEU A 48 -2.98 12.26 -7.89
C LEU A 48 -1.59 11.68 -8.15
N GLY A 49 -1.10 11.76 -9.40
CA GLY A 49 0.25 11.36 -9.77
C GLY A 49 1.31 12.10 -8.96
N CYS A 50 1.13 13.41 -8.80
CA CYS A 50 2.04 14.26 -8.03
C CYS A 50 2.00 14.00 -6.53
N GLN A 51 0.84 13.65 -5.96
CA GLN A 51 0.74 13.23 -4.56
C GLN A 51 1.51 11.92 -4.31
N VAL A 52 1.39 10.95 -5.19
CA VAL A 52 2.13 9.68 -5.11
C VAL A 52 3.62 9.90 -5.33
N ALA A 53 4.00 10.67 -6.36
CA ALA A 53 5.39 11.03 -6.63
C ALA A 53 6.01 11.76 -5.43
N SER A 54 5.33 12.78 -4.88
CA SER A 54 5.78 13.50 -3.68
C SER A 54 5.95 12.56 -2.47
N ALA A 55 5.03 11.61 -2.27
CA ALA A 55 5.17 10.62 -1.21
C ALA A 55 6.38 9.68 -1.43
N MET A 56 6.72 9.39 -2.68
CA MET A 56 7.90 8.61 -3.08
C MET A 56 9.18 9.45 -3.22
N ASN A 57 9.12 10.77 -2.97
CA ASN A 57 10.23 11.71 -3.16
C ASN A 57 10.69 11.85 -4.62
N GLU A 58 9.77 11.64 -5.57
CA GLU A 58 9.98 11.75 -7.01
C GLU A 58 9.35 13.04 -7.59
N CYS A 59 9.79 13.45 -8.79
CA CYS A 59 9.24 14.64 -9.45
C CYS A 59 7.77 14.43 -9.87
N CYS A 60 6.94 15.46 -9.69
CA CYS A 60 5.53 15.49 -10.10
C CYS A 60 5.34 15.18 -11.61
N CYS A 61 6.33 15.52 -12.45
CA CYS A 61 6.33 15.20 -13.89
C CYS A 61 6.56 13.72 -14.20
N CYS A 62 7.04 12.90 -13.24
CA CYS A 62 7.38 11.50 -13.50
C CYS A 62 6.15 10.58 -13.65
N GLY A 63 4.95 11.09 -13.36
CA GLY A 63 3.67 10.48 -13.68
C GLY A 63 3.45 9.04 -13.17
N PRO A 64 2.24 8.50 -13.35
CA PRO A 64 1.94 7.11 -13.07
C PRO A 64 2.50 6.21 -14.16
N THR A 65 3.76 5.81 -13.99
CA THR A 65 4.46 4.90 -14.91
C THR A 65 4.52 3.48 -14.35
N VAL A 66 4.75 2.52 -15.24
CA VAL A 66 5.12 1.14 -14.87
C VAL A 66 6.33 1.15 -13.92
N THR A 67 7.27 2.08 -14.14
CA THR A 67 8.43 2.29 -13.30
C THR A 67 8.06 2.61 -11.86
N MET A 68 7.09 3.50 -11.62
CA MET A 68 6.64 3.83 -10.25
C MET A 68 6.09 2.60 -9.53
N ARG A 69 5.29 1.78 -10.23
CA ARG A 69 4.76 0.54 -9.66
C ARG A 69 5.89 -0.46 -9.38
N ALA A 70 6.81 -0.66 -10.32
CA ALA A 70 7.95 -1.56 -10.16
C ALA A 70 8.85 -1.14 -8.99
N VAL A 71 9.23 0.14 -8.92
CA VAL A 71 10.03 0.70 -7.82
C VAL A 71 9.33 0.52 -6.48
N TYR A 72 8.03 0.79 -6.42
CA TYR A 72 7.24 0.60 -5.19
C TYR A 72 7.23 -0.85 -4.72
N ARG A 73 7.07 -1.80 -5.65
CA ARG A 73 7.10 -3.23 -5.35
C ARG A 73 8.47 -3.69 -4.87
N THR A 74 9.54 -3.23 -5.50
CA THR A 74 10.91 -3.53 -5.07
C THR A 74 11.16 -3.00 -3.65
N LYS A 75 10.71 -1.78 -3.35
CA LYS A 75 10.87 -1.15 -2.04
C LYS A 75 10.20 -1.94 -0.90
N TYR A 76 9.02 -2.50 -1.16
CA TYR A 76 8.26 -3.26 -0.17
C TYR A 76 8.31 -4.78 -0.40
N ASN A 77 9.24 -5.28 -1.22
CA ASN A 77 9.39 -6.70 -1.56
C ASN A 77 8.08 -7.41 -1.99
N ILE A 78 7.25 -6.72 -2.78
CA ILE A 78 5.93 -7.23 -3.19
C ILE A 78 6.09 -8.20 -4.39
N PRO A 79 5.64 -9.48 -4.29
CA PRO A 79 5.91 -10.51 -5.29
C PRO A 79 5.09 -10.34 -6.57
N GLY A 80 5.75 -10.18 -7.72
CA GLY A 80 5.11 -9.99 -9.02
C GLY A 80 6.13 -9.77 -10.14
N SER A 81 5.64 -9.54 -11.36
CA SER A 81 6.48 -9.39 -12.56
C SER A 81 6.22 -8.05 -13.25
N ILE A 82 7.26 -7.51 -13.90
CA ILE A 82 7.17 -6.30 -14.73
C ILE A 82 6.11 -6.48 -15.82
N CYS A 83 5.98 -7.68 -16.38
CA CYS A 83 4.94 -7.98 -17.39
C CYS A 83 3.53 -7.78 -16.82
N ASN A 84 3.28 -8.28 -15.61
CA ASN A 84 2.01 -8.05 -14.93
C ASN A 84 1.80 -6.55 -14.63
N ASP A 85 2.83 -5.83 -14.20
CA ASP A 85 2.72 -4.40 -13.93
C ASP A 85 2.46 -3.58 -15.20
N MET A 86 3.04 -3.96 -16.35
CA MET A 86 2.71 -3.42 -17.68
C MET A 86 1.25 -3.67 -18.05
N CYS A 87 0.75 -4.89 -17.88
CA CYS A 87 -0.65 -5.22 -18.17
C CYS A 87 -1.60 -4.42 -17.28
N ILE A 88 -1.29 -4.27 -15.99
CA ILE A 88 -2.10 -3.52 -15.03
C ILE A 88 -2.15 -2.03 -15.40
N VAL A 89 -0.99 -1.43 -15.67
CA VAL A 89 -0.91 -0.01 -16.06
C VAL A 89 -1.52 0.23 -17.44
N GLY A 90 -1.38 -0.72 -18.38
CA GLY A 90 -1.99 -0.62 -19.71
C GLY A 90 -3.50 -0.80 -19.72
N CYS A 91 -4.04 -1.66 -18.84
CA CYS A 91 -5.48 -1.93 -18.75
C CYS A 91 -6.21 -0.85 -17.93
N CYS A 92 -5.68 -0.46 -16.77
CA CYS A 92 -6.26 0.61 -15.94
C CYS A 92 -5.15 1.39 -15.20
N PRO A 93 -4.55 2.43 -15.82
CA PRO A 93 -3.50 3.23 -15.18
C PRO A 93 -4.02 3.99 -13.95
N LEU A 94 -5.29 4.39 -13.98
CA LEU A 94 -6.01 4.98 -12.84
C LEU A 94 -6.04 4.05 -11.64
N CYS A 95 -6.55 2.82 -11.81
CA CYS A 95 -6.65 1.82 -10.75
C CYS A 95 -5.27 1.49 -10.17
N SER A 96 -4.26 1.38 -11.04
CA SER A 96 -2.87 1.14 -10.65
C SER A 96 -2.35 2.25 -9.72
N LEU A 97 -2.57 3.52 -10.08
CA LEU A 97 -2.13 4.65 -9.28
C LEU A 97 -2.92 4.78 -7.98
N CYS A 98 -4.25 4.62 -8.04
CA CYS A 98 -5.12 4.62 -6.88
C CYS A 98 -4.71 3.53 -5.87
N GLN A 99 -4.36 2.34 -6.35
CA GLN A 99 -3.84 1.25 -5.51
C GLN A 99 -2.58 1.67 -4.77
N ILE A 100 -1.60 2.28 -5.45
CA ILE A 100 -0.38 2.77 -4.80
C ILE A 100 -0.70 3.84 -3.76
N GLN A 101 -1.58 4.79 -4.08
CA GLN A 101 -1.95 5.85 -3.14
C GLN A 101 -2.62 5.31 -1.87
N ARG A 102 -3.55 4.37 -2.01
CA ARG A 102 -4.22 3.71 -0.87
C ARG A 102 -3.23 2.89 -0.04
N ASP A 103 -2.32 2.17 -0.71
CA ASP A 103 -1.29 1.39 -0.01
C ASP A 103 -0.34 2.28 0.79
N ILE A 104 0.06 3.44 0.23
CA ILE A 104 0.81 4.47 0.95
C ILE A 104 0.05 4.95 2.20
N LYS A 105 -1.25 5.22 2.08
CA LYS A 105 -2.08 5.68 3.19
C LYS A 105 -2.16 4.63 4.30
N LYS A 106 -2.48 3.38 3.96
CA LYS A 106 -2.50 2.26 4.93
C LYS A 106 -1.14 2.04 5.59
N ARG A 107 -0.04 2.09 4.83
CA ARG A 107 1.31 1.94 5.39
C ARG A 107 1.71 3.09 6.31
N LYS A 108 1.21 4.32 6.06
CA LYS A 108 1.40 5.46 6.97
C LYS A 108 0.63 5.27 8.27
N GLU A 109 -0.62 4.81 8.20
CA GLU A 109 -1.46 4.48 9.37
C GLU A 109 -0.81 3.36 10.22
N LEU A 110 -0.20 2.38 9.56
CA LEU A 110 0.54 1.30 10.22
C LEU A 110 1.93 1.70 10.73
N GLY A 111 2.41 2.92 10.46
CA GLY A 111 3.75 3.38 10.84
C GLY A 111 4.90 2.65 10.14
N VAL A 112 4.64 1.93 9.04
CA VAL A 112 5.65 1.17 8.28
C VAL A 112 6.06 1.85 6.97
N PHE A 113 5.45 2.99 6.64
CA PHE A 113 5.78 3.75 5.44
C PHE A 113 7.16 4.41 5.55
N GLN A 114 8.11 3.89 4.78
CA GLN A 114 9.45 4.48 4.69
C GLN A 114 9.40 5.56 3.60
N ARG A 115 9.46 6.84 3.99
CA ARG A 115 9.70 7.91 3.01
C ARG A 115 11.09 7.70 2.43
N THR A 116 11.21 7.64 1.11
CA THR A 116 12.51 7.57 0.43
C THR A 116 13.23 8.88 0.76
N SER A 117 14.24 8.83 1.62
CA SER A 117 15.18 9.93 1.83
C SER A 117 16.21 9.85 0.71
N SER A 118 16.27 10.86 -0.14
CA SER A 118 17.40 11.04 -1.05
C SER A 118 18.69 11.31 -0.30
#